data_AF-A0A7X3H736-F1
#
_entry.id   AF-A0A7X3H736-F1
#
_cell.length_a   1.000
_cell.length_b   1.000
_cell.length_c   1.000
_cell.angle_alpha   90.00
_cell.angle_beta   90.00
_cell.angle_gamma   90.00
#
_symmetry.space_group_name_H-M   'P 1'
#
loop_
_entity.id
_entity.type
_entity.pdbx_description
1 polymer ?
#
loop_
_entity_poly.entity_id
_entity_poly.type
_entity_poly.pdbx_seq_one_letter_code
_entity_poly.pdbx_strand_id
1 'polypeptide(L)'
;MRNFGLCFLAAAALSGCGAEIDHAEVETRNGLIYKYGDTDPFSGRVLNQPVGVPGITLGQCDSQVEKGRFSGKTQCLSGEQIVYEVEFLAGKKHGVEIVTDVKTGEKKSLKTWRNGLQDGVEEGYLNGVLVLKREYKSGKLHGQDTRWSSDGKTVLTDITWREGNKDTGFTTDSEGKLNYLNGKMHGAQVKYSYVPGENRQFTSAEENYENGNLEGVQKYFIYIYSKKAVQQESEVVYAGGAAVSGWFKRFDKSDGSLIQEFKLTQSPKREEDGFYSGYPGRLVPDGLIQSYDHQARRFNGEELWVNGVKVKYYYDPYGNGEFEYNVLNISSGYESYIVVSVDEYNSFMASSGLDSAVVPSRVEADKSSSPVSREQCLDEWISVYRKEMGDDAMIVSEQISEWSEWCGEGKLP
;
A
#
# COMPACT_ATOMS: atom_id res chain seq x y z
N MET A 1 95.90 20.42 24.05
CA MET A 1 94.96 19.57 24.83
C MET A 1 93.83 20.50 25.27
N ARG A 2 92.56 20.40 24.90
CA ARG A 2 91.71 19.29 24.45
C ARG A 2 90.65 19.90 23.52
N ASN A 3 90.52 19.33 22.31
CA ASN A 3 89.37 19.50 21.42
C ASN A 3 88.13 18.83 22.03
N PHE A 4 86.95 19.30 21.61
CA PHE A 4 85.63 18.65 21.43
C PHE A 4 84.60 19.75 21.69
N GLY A 5 83.80 20.24 20.74
CA GLY A 5 83.22 19.60 19.56
C GLY A 5 81.74 20.00 19.61
N LEU A 6 81.37 21.04 18.85
CA LEU A 6 80.00 21.52 18.75
C LEU A 6 79.12 20.43 18.13
N CYS A 7 78.21 19.84 18.90
CA CYS A 7 77.11 19.03 18.37
C CYS A 7 75.97 19.96 17.94
N PHE A 8 75.90 20.25 16.64
CA PHE A 8 74.67 20.72 16.01
C PHE A 8 73.70 19.53 15.92
N LEU A 9 72.71 19.48 16.81
CA LEU A 9 71.52 18.66 16.66
C LEU A 9 70.62 19.34 15.61
N ALA A 10 70.79 18.94 14.35
CA ALA A 10 69.81 19.23 13.32
C ALA A 10 68.59 18.34 13.59
N ALA A 11 67.59 18.90 14.27
CA ALA A 11 66.26 18.32 14.32
C ALA A 11 65.67 18.39 12.90
N ALA A 12 65.72 17.26 12.19
CA ALA A 12 64.98 17.08 10.96
C ALA A 12 63.49 17.14 11.30
N ALA A 13 62.86 18.28 11.01
CA ALA A 13 61.43 18.38 10.93
C ALA A 13 60.97 17.48 9.78
N LEU A 14 60.50 16.27 10.11
CA LEU A 14 59.73 15.42 9.21
C LEU A 14 58.42 16.15 8.93
N SER A 15 58.44 17.08 7.98
CA SER A 15 57.24 17.54 7.30
C SER A 15 56.62 16.34 6.59
N GLY A 16 55.61 15.74 7.22
CA GLY A 16 54.84 14.63 6.67
C GLY A 16 54.03 15.05 5.46
N CYS A 17 54.68 15.22 4.31
CA CYS A 17 54.05 14.96 3.02
C CYS A 17 54.02 13.44 2.87
N GLY A 18 52.82 12.84 2.92
CA GLY A 18 52.68 11.42 2.59
C GLY A 18 53.19 11.14 1.19
N ALA A 19 53.81 9.98 0.97
CA ALA A 19 54.26 9.58 -0.37
C ALA A 19 53.04 9.41 -1.31
N GLU A 20 53.16 9.88 -2.55
CA GLU A 20 52.18 9.61 -3.62
C GLU A 20 52.79 8.60 -4.60
N ILE A 21 52.03 7.57 -4.99
CA ILE A 21 52.45 6.56 -5.98
C ILE A 21 51.32 6.28 -6.97
N ASP A 22 51.67 5.90 -8.19
CA ASP A 22 50.67 5.46 -9.17
C ASP A 22 50.18 4.04 -8.85
N HIS A 23 48.93 3.72 -9.22
CA HIS A 23 48.40 2.36 -9.11
C HIS A 23 49.29 1.31 -9.81
N ALA A 24 49.98 1.65 -10.89
CA ALA A 24 50.92 0.76 -11.57
C ALA A 24 52.12 0.35 -10.70
N GLU A 25 52.42 1.11 -9.64
CA GLU A 25 53.48 0.80 -8.67
C GLU A 25 52.97 -0.03 -7.47
N VAL A 26 51.68 -0.37 -7.45
CA VAL A 26 51.05 -1.05 -6.32
C VAL A 26 50.94 -2.56 -6.55
N GLU A 27 51.23 -3.33 -5.50
CA GLU A 27 50.84 -4.74 -5.40
C GLU A 27 49.94 -4.96 -4.18
N THR A 28 48.92 -5.81 -4.33
CA THR A 28 48.05 -6.20 -3.21
C THR A 28 48.46 -7.57 -2.69
N ARG A 29 48.82 -7.66 -1.41
CA ARG A 29 49.19 -8.93 -0.76
C ARG A 29 48.31 -9.13 0.47
N ASN A 30 47.54 -10.23 0.51
CA ASN A 30 46.61 -10.53 1.60
C ASN A 30 45.62 -9.39 1.92
N GLY A 31 45.15 -8.67 0.90
CA GLY A 31 44.21 -7.55 1.04
C GLY A 31 44.82 -6.26 1.60
N LEU A 32 46.14 -6.20 1.77
CA LEU A 32 46.87 -4.97 2.08
C LEU A 32 47.58 -4.45 0.83
N ILE A 33 47.62 -3.12 0.70
CA ILE A 33 48.27 -2.38 -0.37
C ILE A 33 49.75 -2.18 -0.02
N TYR A 34 50.63 -2.49 -0.96
CA TYR A 34 52.07 -2.28 -0.87
C TYR A 34 52.56 -1.56 -2.12
N LYS A 35 53.68 -0.85 -2.01
CA LYS A 35 54.48 -0.49 -3.18
C LYS A 35 55.30 -1.71 -3.62
N TYR A 36 55.44 -1.91 -4.93
CA TYR A 36 56.19 -3.03 -5.48
C TYR A 36 57.61 -3.10 -4.91
N GLY A 37 57.96 -4.25 -4.34
CA GLY A 37 59.28 -4.48 -3.71
C GLY A 37 59.39 -4.07 -2.24
N ASP A 38 58.41 -3.34 -1.69
CA ASP A 38 58.40 -3.00 -0.27
C ASP A 38 57.95 -4.19 0.59
N THR A 39 58.43 -4.27 1.83
CA THR A 39 58.00 -5.26 2.81
C THR A 39 56.88 -4.75 3.71
N ASP A 40 56.85 -3.45 3.99
CA ASP A 40 55.87 -2.84 4.89
C ASP A 40 54.62 -2.34 4.14
N PRO A 41 53.42 -2.48 4.71
CA PRO A 41 52.20 -1.98 4.09
C PRO A 41 52.26 -0.47 3.82
N PHE A 42 51.84 -0.08 2.61
CA PHE A 42 51.96 1.30 2.13
C PHE A 42 51.14 2.27 2.99
N SER A 43 51.69 3.47 3.22
CA SER A 43 50.99 4.60 3.83
C SER A 43 51.30 5.87 3.04
N GLY A 44 50.26 6.50 2.49
CA GLY A 44 50.39 7.58 1.51
C GLY A 44 49.14 7.68 0.64
N ARG A 45 49.28 8.26 -0.55
CA ARG A 45 48.20 8.37 -1.54
C ARG A 45 48.50 7.49 -2.74
N VAL A 46 47.52 6.71 -3.18
CA VAL A 46 47.59 5.93 -4.42
C VAL A 46 46.74 6.63 -5.46
N LEU A 47 47.35 6.95 -6.60
CA LEU A 47 46.72 7.67 -7.71
C LEU A 47 46.23 6.69 -8.79
N ASN A 48 45.28 7.15 -9.62
CA ASN A 48 44.87 6.48 -10.86
C ASN A 48 44.37 5.03 -10.70
N GLN A 49 43.78 4.70 -9.55
CA GLN A 49 43.27 3.35 -9.31
C GLN A 49 42.07 3.08 -10.22
N PRO A 50 42.09 2.02 -11.04
CA PRO A 50 40.97 1.66 -11.88
C PRO A 50 39.86 1.09 -11.00
N VAL A 51 38.66 1.68 -11.06
CA VAL A 51 37.50 1.12 -10.36
C VAL A 51 36.39 0.79 -11.36
N GLY A 52 35.96 -0.48 -11.31
CA GLY A 52 34.68 -0.91 -11.86
C GLY A 52 33.62 -0.81 -10.78
N VAL A 53 32.96 0.35 -10.66
CA VAL A 53 31.78 0.46 -9.81
C VAL A 53 30.58 -0.09 -10.60
N PRO A 54 29.78 -1.03 -10.05
CA PRO A 54 28.55 -1.46 -10.71
C PRO A 54 27.64 -0.26 -11.02
N GLY A 55 27.39 -0.01 -12.31
CA GLY A 55 26.53 1.09 -12.79
C GLY A 55 27.25 2.40 -13.13
N ILE A 56 28.58 2.49 -12.99
CA ILE A 56 29.38 3.64 -13.45
C ILE A 56 30.59 3.12 -14.23
N THR A 57 30.64 3.43 -15.53
CA THR A 57 31.73 3.04 -16.42
C THR A 57 32.87 4.06 -16.34
N LEU A 58 34.08 3.56 -15.99
CA LEU A 58 35.41 4.19 -16.18
C LEU A 58 35.66 5.53 -15.45
N GLY A 59 36.00 5.42 -14.16
CA GLY A 59 36.70 6.48 -13.44
C GLY A 59 38.02 5.98 -12.83
N GLN A 60 38.98 6.90 -12.71
CA GLN A 60 40.23 6.69 -11.98
C GLN A 60 40.06 7.28 -10.58
N CYS A 61 40.50 6.55 -9.56
CA CYS A 61 40.36 6.96 -8.17
C CYS A 61 41.71 7.25 -7.54
N ASP A 62 41.76 8.34 -6.80
CA ASP A 62 42.83 8.66 -5.88
C ASP A 62 42.37 8.31 -4.47
N SER A 63 43.16 7.53 -3.74
CA SER A 63 42.82 7.11 -2.37
C SER A 63 43.93 7.34 -1.38
N GLN A 64 43.57 7.84 -0.21
CA GLN A 64 44.44 7.81 0.96
C GLN A 64 44.50 6.39 1.54
N VAL A 65 45.72 5.91 1.76
CA VAL A 65 46.02 4.58 2.30
C VAL A 65 46.88 4.73 3.55
N GLU A 66 46.56 3.97 4.59
CA GLU A 66 47.35 3.87 5.81
C GLU A 66 47.49 2.39 6.18
N LYS A 67 48.74 1.95 6.41
CA LYS A 67 49.08 0.56 6.74
C LYS A 67 48.44 -0.44 5.77
N GLY A 68 48.48 -0.12 4.49
CA GLY A 68 47.95 -0.93 3.39
C GLY A 68 46.43 -0.97 3.30
N ARG A 69 45.68 -0.12 4.03
CA ARG A 69 44.22 -0.05 3.96
C ARG A 69 43.76 1.35 3.61
N PHE A 70 42.64 1.48 2.90
CA PHE A 70 42.01 2.77 2.68
C PHE A 70 41.71 3.46 4.03
N SER A 71 42.23 4.67 4.21
CA SER A 71 42.12 5.43 5.46
C SER A 71 42.28 6.91 5.12
N GLY A 72 41.19 7.67 5.16
CA GLY A 72 41.06 9.02 4.63
C GLY A 72 40.15 9.10 3.40
N LYS A 73 40.28 10.18 2.63
CA LYS A 73 39.42 10.46 1.47
C LYS A 73 39.84 9.63 0.25
N THR A 74 38.86 9.13 -0.48
CA THR A 74 38.97 8.61 -1.84
C THR A 74 38.10 9.46 -2.76
N GLN A 75 38.67 9.90 -3.88
CA GLN A 75 37.99 10.67 -4.92
C GLN A 75 38.16 9.98 -6.26
N CYS A 76 37.06 9.76 -6.99
CA CYS A 76 37.09 9.19 -8.32
C CYS A 76 36.66 10.22 -9.35
N LEU A 77 37.41 10.28 -10.44
CA LEU A 77 37.21 11.19 -11.54
C LEU A 77 36.82 10.44 -12.81
N SER A 78 35.91 11.01 -13.60
CA SER A 78 35.69 10.64 -14.99
C SER A 78 36.05 11.86 -15.85
N GLY A 79 37.16 11.77 -16.59
CA GLY A 79 37.82 12.96 -17.12
C GLY A 79 38.28 13.87 -15.97
N GLU A 80 37.87 15.13 -15.99
CA GLU A 80 38.19 16.12 -14.94
C GLU A 80 37.11 16.21 -13.85
N GLN A 81 36.01 15.47 -13.98
CA GLN A 81 34.85 15.60 -13.12
C GLN A 81 34.86 14.57 -11.99
N ILE A 82 34.72 15.03 -10.75
CA ILE A 82 34.56 14.16 -9.59
C ILE A 82 33.16 13.53 -9.62
N VAL A 83 33.12 12.21 -9.72
CA VAL A 83 31.89 11.42 -9.85
C VAL A 83 31.56 10.64 -8.58
N TYR A 84 32.55 10.46 -7.70
CA TYR A 84 32.40 9.73 -6.45
C TYR A 84 33.42 10.23 -5.43
N GLU A 85 32.95 10.50 -4.22
CA GLU A 85 33.80 10.76 -3.07
C GLU A 85 33.37 9.87 -1.90
N VAL A 86 34.33 9.35 -1.15
CA VAL A 86 34.04 8.58 0.06
C VAL A 86 35.19 8.69 1.04
N GLU A 87 34.88 8.61 2.33
CA GLU A 87 35.89 8.52 3.39
C GLU A 87 35.96 7.10 3.96
N PHE A 88 37.18 6.65 4.26
CA PHE A 88 37.48 5.36 4.86
C PHE A 88 38.24 5.54 6.18
N LEU A 89 38.10 4.56 7.06
CA LEU A 89 38.94 4.38 8.24
C LEU A 89 39.34 2.91 8.33
N ALA A 90 40.65 2.63 8.22
CA ALA A 90 41.22 1.28 8.30
C ALA A 90 40.50 0.22 7.41
N GLY A 91 40.13 0.63 6.19
CA GLY A 91 39.50 -0.20 5.16
C GLY A 91 37.97 -0.24 5.21
N LYS A 92 37.33 0.51 6.12
CA LYS A 92 35.86 0.56 6.25
C LYS A 92 35.36 1.95 5.94
N LYS A 93 34.23 2.10 5.23
CA LYS A 93 33.61 3.41 5.00
C LYS A 93 33.33 4.10 6.34
N HIS A 94 33.75 5.35 6.48
CA HIS A 94 33.63 6.13 7.70
C HIS A 94 33.65 7.60 7.32
N GLY A 95 32.56 8.32 7.58
CA GLY A 95 32.36 9.70 7.09
C GLY A 95 31.30 9.76 6.00
N VAL A 96 31.46 10.67 5.05
CA VAL A 96 30.46 10.94 4.00
C VAL A 96 30.86 10.27 2.69
N GLU A 97 29.86 9.71 2.00
CA GLU A 97 29.92 9.27 0.61
C GLU A 97 29.03 10.17 -0.24
N ILE A 98 29.55 10.62 -1.39
CA ILE A 98 28.84 11.46 -2.35
C ILE A 98 28.97 10.84 -3.73
N VAL A 99 27.86 10.73 -4.44
CA VAL A 99 27.81 10.31 -5.85
C VAL A 99 27.26 11.45 -6.68
N THR A 100 27.87 11.69 -7.83
CA THR A 100 27.53 12.78 -8.76
C THR A 100 27.24 12.23 -10.15
N ASP A 101 26.37 12.89 -10.92
CA ASP A 101 26.14 12.56 -12.32
C ASP A 101 27.36 12.93 -13.18
N VAL A 102 27.80 11.99 -14.03
CA VAL A 102 28.97 12.18 -14.91
C VAL A 102 28.74 13.25 -15.96
N LYS A 103 27.49 13.45 -16.41
CA LYS A 103 27.17 14.39 -17.50
C LYS A 103 26.84 15.78 -16.98
N THR A 104 26.06 15.87 -15.89
CA THR A 104 25.56 17.15 -15.39
C THR A 104 26.38 17.70 -14.23
N GLY A 105 27.09 16.85 -13.48
CA GLY A 105 27.75 17.25 -12.24
C GLY A 105 26.83 17.46 -11.06
N GLU A 106 25.54 17.15 -11.21
CA GLU A 106 24.59 17.25 -10.12
C GLU A 106 24.74 16.09 -9.15
N LYS A 107 24.57 16.36 -7.86
CA LYS A 107 24.58 15.33 -6.82
C LYS A 107 23.46 14.33 -7.11
N LYS A 108 23.79 13.03 -7.07
CA LYS A 108 22.85 11.90 -7.15
C LYS A 108 22.51 11.35 -5.78
N SER A 109 23.50 11.24 -4.90
CA SER A 109 23.27 10.76 -3.55
C SER A 109 24.32 11.23 -2.56
N LEU A 110 23.93 11.24 -1.30
CA LEU A 110 24.79 11.43 -0.14
C LEU A 110 24.47 10.34 0.88
N LYS A 111 25.48 9.73 1.49
CA LYS A 111 25.31 8.72 2.55
C LYS A 111 26.33 8.94 3.64
N THR A 112 25.91 8.80 4.90
CA THR A 112 26.82 8.86 6.05
C THR A 112 27.11 7.46 6.57
N TRP A 113 28.37 7.21 6.92
CA TRP A 113 28.90 5.93 7.33
C TRP A 113 29.65 6.03 8.66
N ARG A 114 29.52 5.00 9.49
CA ARG A 114 30.33 4.79 10.68
C ARG A 114 30.82 3.35 10.71
N ASN A 115 32.13 3.17 10.59
CA ASN A 115 32.80 1.87 10.69
C ASN A 115 32.21 0.80 9.73
N GLY A 116 31.86 1.20 8.52
CA GLY A 116 31.34 0.34 7.45
C GLY A 116 29.83 0.15 7.45
N LEU A 117 29.10 0.75 8.41
CA LEU A 117 27.64 0.71 8.47
C LEU A 117 27.07 2.10 8.16
N GLN A 118 25.94 2.17 7.46
CA GLN A 118 25.22 3.46 7.32
C GLN A 118 24.77 3.93 8.70
N ASP A 119 25.10 5.17 9.03
CA ASP A 119 24.82 5.75 10.34
C ASP A 119 24.75 7.27 10.16
N GLY A 120 23.54 7.82 10.22
CA GLY A 120 23.23 9.18 9.82
C GLY A 120 22.29 9.24 8.62
N VAL A 121 22.39 10.32 7.84
CA VAL A 121 21.45 10.64 6.78
C VAL A 121 21.88 10.04 5.44
N GLU A 122 20.89 9.57 4.68
CA GLU A 122 20.97 9.35 3.24
C GLU A 122 20.03 10.31 2.50
N GLU A 123 20.56 10.95 1.47
CA GLU A 123 19.81 11.79 0.54
C GLU A 123 19.95 11.24 -0.88
N GLY A 124 18.85 11.24 -1.63
CA GLY A 124 18.80 10.80 -3.02
C GLY A 124 18.15 11.87 -3.89
N TYR A 125 18.75 12.10 -5.06
CA TYR A 125 18.37 13.16 -5.97
C TYR A 125 18.09 12.61 -7.37
N LEU A 126 17.09 13.17 -8.03
CA LEU A 126 16.76 12.91 -9.42
C LEU A 126 16.84 14.22 -10.19
N ASN A 127 17.75 14.32 -11.16
CA ASN A 127 17.99 15.54 -11.95
C ASN A 127 18.13 16.80 -11.04
N GLY A 128 18.95 16.69 -9.99
CA GLY A 128 19.19 17.75 -9.01
C GLY A 128 18.08 17.96 -7.96
N VAL A 129 16.91 17.33 -8.11
CA VAL A 129 15.77 17.46 -7.19
C VAL A 129 15.87 16.42 -6.08
N LEU A 130 15.71 16.82 -4.81
CA LEU A 130 15.66 15.90 -3.67
C LEU A 130 14.39 15.05 -3.73
N VAL A 131 14.54 13.73 -3.84
CA VAL A 131 13.41 12.77 -3.95
C VAL A 131 13.39 11.73 -2.82
N LEU A 132 14.46 11.66 -2.03
CA LEU A 132 14.61 10.74 -0.91
C LEU A 132 15.44 11.39 0.19
N LYS A 133 14.98 11.30 1.42
CA LYS A 133 15.75 11.60 2.62
C LYS A 133 15.39 10.60 3.71
N ARG A 134 16.36 9.84 4.19
CA ARG A 134 16.13 8.82 5.22
C ARG A 134 17.27 8.71 6.22
N GLU A 135 16.94 8.29 7.42
CA GLU A 135 17.89 8.15 8.52
C GLU A 135 18.23 6.71 8.84
N TYR A 136 19.50 6.49 9.17
CA TYR A 136 20.06 5.21 9.55
C TYR A 136 20.76 5.27 10.89
N LYS A 137 20.70 4.16 11.63
CA LYS A 137 21.52 3.91 12.81
C LYS A 137 22.09 2.51 12.72
N SER A 138 23.42 2.40 12.76
CA SER A 138 24.12 1.10 12.73
C SER A 138 23.64 0.15 11.62
N GLY A 139 23.40 0.69 10.42
CA GLY A 139 23.01 -0.06 9.22
C GLY A 139 21.51 -0.34 9.07
N LYS A 140 20.66 0.08 10.02
CA LYS A 140 19.20 -0.06 9.94
C LYS A 140 18.53 1.29 9.80
N LEU A 141 17.40 1.33 9.08
CA LEU A 141 16.52 2.49 9.08
C LEU A 141 16.08 2.81 10.51
N HIS A 142 16.31 4.05 10.94
CA HIS A 142 16.01 4.50 12.29
C HIS A 142 15.88 6.03 12.26
N GLY A 143 14.71 6.54 12.60
CA GLY A 143 14.37 7.96 12.42
C GLY A 143 13.49 8.18 11.18
N GLN A 144 13.55 9.38 10.62
CA GLN A 144 12.64 9.80 9.56
C GLN A 144 13.01 9.21 8.17
N ASP A 145 12.02 8.80 7.38
CA ASP A 145 12.10 8.48 5.94
C ASP A 145 11.03 9.28 5.20
N THR A 146 11.47 10.22 4.37
CA THR A 146 10.61 11.04 3.53
C THR A 146 10.99 10.83 2.07
N ARG A 147 9.97 10.64 1.23
CA ARG A 147 10.13 10.47 -0.23
C ARG A 147 9.19 11.39 -0.95
N TRP A 148 9.69 11.95 -2.05
CA TRP A 148 8.93 12.86 -2.89
C TRP A 148 8.76 12.29 -4.30
N SER A 149 7.77 12.83 -5.02
CA SER A 149 7.65 12.64 -6.47
C SER A 149 8.91 13.11 -7.20
N SER A 150 9.05 12.71 -8.47
CA SER A 150 10.21 13.06 -9.30
C SER A 150 10.44 14.56 -9.48
N ASP A 151 9.40 15.39 -9.30
CA ASP A 151 9.47 16.85 -9.32
C ASP A 151 9.69 17.48 -7.93
N GLY A 152 9.80 16.66 -6.88
CA GLY A 152 10.03 17.10 -5.49
C GLY A 152 8.83 17.72 -4.79
N LYS A 153 7.64 17.76 -5.42
CA LYS A 153 6.50 18.54 -4.91
C LYS A 153 5.55 17.73 -4.02
N THR A 154 5.35 16.46 -4.34
CA THR A 154 4.38 15.61 -3.65
C THR A 154 5.11 14.69 -2.68
N VAL A 155 4.74 14.72 -1.40
CA VAL A 155 5.25 13.76 -0.41
C VAL A 155 4.54 12.43 -0.64
N LEU A 156 5.30 11.41 -1.06
CA LEU A 156 4.82 10.05 -1.29
C LEU A 156 4.96 9.20 -0.03
N THR A 157 5.98 9.45 0.78
CA THR A 157 6.23 8.73 2.03
C THR A 157 6.66 9.73 3.07
N ASP A 158 6.12 9.60 4.27
CA ASP A 158 6.52 10.32 5.48
C ASP A 158 6.33 9.37 6.64
N ILE A 159 7.39 8.66 7.02
CA ILE A 159 7.31 7.60 8.02
C ILE A 159 8.54 7.60 8.92
N THR A 160 8.30 7.42 10.21
CA THR A 160 9.33 7.13 11.20
C THR A 160 9.61 5.63 11.24
N TRP A 161 10.89 5.27 11.27
CA TRP A 161 11.39 3.91 11.44
C TRP A 161 12.00 3.72 12.83
N ARG A 162 11.80 2.53 13.39
CA ARG A 162 12.42 2.09 14.64
C ARG A 162 13.08 0.73 14.45
N GLU A 163 14.41 0.71 14.50
CA GLU A 163 15.21 -0.52 14.37
C GLU A 163 14.91 -1.32 13.09
N GLY A 164 14.68 -0.63 11.98
CA GLY A 164 14.37 -1.23 10.69
C GLY A 164 12.89 -1.59 10.47
N ASN A 165 12.01 -1.27 11.43
CA ASN A 165 10.57 -1.46 11.29
C ASN A 165 9.84 -0.13 11.14
N LYS A 166 8.77 -0.12 10.33
CA LYS A 166 7.83 1.01 10.25
C LYS A 166 7.24 1.26 11.63
N ASP A 167 7.15 2.53 12.03
CA ASP A 167 6.63 2.92 13.35
C ASP A 167 5.38 3.80 13.21
N THR A 168 5.54 5.05 12.80
CA THR A 168 4.43 6.01 12.72
C THR A 168 4.54 6.85 11.46
N GLY A 169 3.43 7.11 10.79
CA GLY A 169 3.37 7.88 9.53
C GLY A 169 2.74 7.07 8.40
N PHE A 170 3.06 7.40 7.15
CA PHE A 170 2.46 6.76 5.98
C PHE A 170 3.46 6.47 4.86
N THR A 171 3.12 5.47 4.04
CA THR A 171 3.82 5.14 2.81
C THR A 171 2.84 5.10 1.66
N THR A 172 3.18 5.70 0.52
CA THR A 172 2.42 5.60 -0.73
C THR A 172 3.31 5.01 -1.81
N ASP A 173 2.87 3.92 -2.43
CA ASP A 173 3.53 3.26 -3.55
C ASP A 173 2.50 2.75 -4.58
N SER A 174 2.92 1.84 -5.46
CA SER A 174 2.05 1.25 -6.49
C SER A 174 0.93 0.37 -5.94
N GLU A 175 1.03 -0.09 -4.69
CA GLU A 175 0.06 -0.97 -4.06
C GLU A 175 -0.96 -0.19 -3.24
N GLY A 176 -0.62 1.00 -2.75
CA GLY A 176 -1.54 1.78 -1.94
C GLY A 176 -0.91 2.92 -1.15
N LYS A 177 -1.77 3.58 -0.36
CA LYS A 177 -1.38 4.45 0.75
C LYS A 177 -1.71 3.77 2.06
N LEU A 178 -0.67 3.46 2.83
CA LEU A 178 -0.78 2.76 4.12
C LEU A 178 -0.35 3.68 5.27
N ASN A 179 -1.14 3.72 6.33
CA ASN A 179 -0.92 4.54 7.52
C ASN A 179 -0.62 3.65 8.75
N TYR A 180 0.34 4.08 9.56
CA TYR A 180 0.88 3.35 10.70
C TYR A 180 0.92 4.23 11.95
N LEU A 181 0.70 3.61 13.10
CA LEU A 181 0.91 4.18 14.42
C LEU A 181 1.50 3.11 15.34
N ASN A 182 2.63 3.43 15.98
CA ASN A 182 3.33 2.53 16.91
C ASN A 182 3.60 1.12 16.33
N GLY A 183 3.97 1.05 15.06
CA GLY A 183 4.31 -0.18 14.34
C GLY A 183 3.14 -1.01 13.86
N LYS A 184 1.91 -0.50 13.95
CA LYS A 184 0.69 -1.19 13.49
C LYS A 184 -0.07 -0.35 12.47
N MET A 185 -0.81 -0.99 11.57
CA MET A 185 -1.75 -0.27 10.70
C MET A 185 -2.76 0.50 11.56
N HIS A 186 -2.99 1.76 11.22
CA HIS A 186 -3.87 2.64 11.97
C HIS A 186 -4.43 3.74 11.06
N GLY A 187 -5.71 4.06 11.23
CA GLY A 187 -6.44 4.99 10.40
C GLY A 187 -6.78 4.42 9.02
N ALA A 188 -7.14 5.31 8.11
CA ALA A 188 -7.55 4.98 6.75
C ALA A 188 -6.40 4.36 5.95
N GLN A 189 -6.70 3.39 5.11
CA GLN A 189 -5.79 2.76 4.16
C GLN A 189 -6.46 2.81 2.79
N VAL A 190 -5.67 3.02 1.74
CA VAL A 190 -6.14 2.96 0.37
C VAL A 190 -5.32 1.92 -0.36
N LYS A 191 -5.96 0.94 -0.96
CA LYS A 191 -5.29 -0.05 -1.82
C LYS A 191 -5.60 0.25 -3.27
N TYR A 192 -4.58 0.13 -4.10
CA TYR A 192 -4.68 0.29 -5.54
C TYR A 192 -4.68 -1.08 -6.22
N SER A 193 -5.37 -1.17 -7.34
CA SER A 193 -5.23 -2.25 -8.30
C SER A 193 -5.11 -1.65 -9.70
N TYR A 194 -4.68 -2.46 -10.65
CA TYR A 194 -4.51 -2.03 -12.04
C TYR A 194 -5.71 -2.45 -12.87
N VAL A 195 -6.11 -1.56 -13.76
CA VAL A 195 -7.06 -1.87 -14.82
C VAL A 195 -6.41 -2.89 -15.76
N PRO A 196 -6.97 -4.10 -15.94
CA PRO A 196 -6.22 -5.13 -16.66
C PRO A 196 -6.05 -4.79 -18.14
N GLY A 197 -4.80 -4.90 -18.60
CA GLY A 197 -4.39 -4.47 -19.94
C GLY A 197 -4.06 -2.98 -20.06
N GLU A 198 -4.22 -2.18 -19.01
CA GLU A 198 -3.86 -0.76 -18.96
C GLU A 198 -2.83 -0.51 -17.84
N ASN A 199 -1.89 0.42 -18.05
CA ASN A 199 -1.01 0.89 -16.98
C ASN A 199 -1.70 1.99 -16.15
N ARG A 200 -2.95 1.75 -15.76
CA ARG A 200 -3.80 2.71 -15.05
C ARG A 200 -4.29 2.08 -13.75
N GLN A 201 -4.05 2.76 -12.65
CA GLN A 201 -4.50 2.32 -11.34
C GLN A 201 -5.92 2.81 -11.04
N PHE A 202 -6.60 2.09 -10.17
CA PHE A 202 -7.81 2.51 -9.50
C PHE A 202 -7.79 2.07 -8.03
N THR A 203 -8.55 2.76 -7.18
CA THR A 203 -8.75 2.35 -5.79
C THR A 203 -9.56 1.07 -5.75
N SER A 204 -8.96 -0.03 -5.28
CA SER A 204 -9.62 -1.32 -5.11
C SER A 204 -10.19 -1.53 -3.72
N ALA A 205 -9.63 -0.85 -2.71
CA ALA A 205 -10.19 -0.85 -1.37
C ALA A 205 -9.90 0.45 -0.61
N GLU A 206 -10.87 0.85 0.21
CA GLU A 206 -10.71 1.82 1.28
C GLU A 206 -10.95 1.09 2.59
N GLU A 207 -9.91 0.97 3.41
CA GLU A 207 -9.97 0.22 4.66
C GLU A 207 -9.67 1.15 5.85
N ASN A 208 -10.09 0.77 7.04
CA ASN A 208 -9.85 1.51 8.27
C ASN A 208 -9.38 0.54 9.35
N TYR A 209 -8.33 0.95 10.06
CA TYR A 209 -7.73 0.14 11.10
C TYR A 209 -7.60 0.92 12.41
N GLU A 210 -7.78 0.23 13.52
CA GLU A 210 -7.39 0.72 14.84
C GLU A 210 -6.40 -0.26 15.46
N ASN A 211 -5.16 0.21 15.64
CA ASN A 211 -4.08 -0.53 16.30
C ASN A 211 -3.86 -1.94 15.73
N GLY A 212 -3.93 -2.07 14.41
CA GLY A 212 -3.71 -3.31 13.65
C GLY A 212 -4.97 -4.15 13.40
N ASN A 213 -6.12 -3.79 13.99
CA ASN A 213 -7.39 -4.48 13.74
C ASN A 213 -8.24 -3.69 12.76
N LEU A 214 -9.01 -4.37 11.90
CA LEU A 214 -10.04 -3.71 11.09
C LEU A 214 -11.07 -3.04 12.00
N GLU A 215 -11.39 -1.80 11.69
CA GLU A 215 -12.30 -0.97 12.48
C GLU A 215 -13.12 -0.07 11.58
N GLY A 216 -14.41 0.07 11.86
CA GLY A 216 -15.33 0.87 11.06
C GLY A 216 -15.55 0.33 9.65
N VAL A 217 -15.88 1.23 8.73
CA VAL A 217 -16.33 0.91 7.38
C VAL A 217 -15.15 0.53 6.46
N GLN A 218 -15.27 -0.60 5.77
CA GLN A 218 -14.38 -1.07 4.73
C GLN A 218 -15.15 -1.08 3.41
N LYS A 219 -14.59 -0.51 2.34
CA LYS A 219 -15.21 -0.48 1.01
C LYS A 219 -14.32 -1.19 0.01
N TYR A 220 -14.93 -2.00 -0.84
CA TYR A 220 -14.22 -2.70 -1.92
C TYR A 220 -14.81 -2.32 -3.27
N PHE A 221 -13.93 -2.21 -4.25
CA PHE A 221 -14.25 -1.73 -5.58
C PHE A 221 -13.71 -2.68 -6.64
N ILE A 222 -14.50 -2.86 -7.70
CA ILE A 222 -14.13 -3.64 -8.86
C ILE A 222 -14.15 -2.80 -10.12
N TYR A 223 -13.31 -3.19 -11.07
CA TYR A 223 -13.32 -2.62 -12.40
C TYR A 223 -14.27 -3.42 -13.31
N ILE A 224 -15.26 -2.73 -13.87
CA ILE A 224 -16.22 -3.28 -14.82
C ILE A 224 -15.74 -2.96 -16.23
N TYR A 225 -15.18 -3.97 -16.91
CA TYR A 225 -14.56 -3.84 -18.23
C TYR A 225 -15.47 -3.24 -19.29
N SER A 226 -16.72 -3.69 -19.35
CA SER A 226 -17.68 -3.28 -20.37
C SER A 226 -18.03 -1.79 -20.30
N LYS A 227 -18.11 -1.23 -19.10
CA LYS A 227 -18.35 0.20 -18.84
C LYS A 227 -17.07 1.02 -18.73
N LYS A 228 -15.91 0.36 -18.67
CA LYS A 228 -14.61 0.96 -18.33
C LYS A 228 -14.68 1.82 -17.05
N ALA A 229 -15.47 1.36 -16.08
CA ALA A 229 -15.81 2.12 -14.89
C ALA A 229 -15.52 1.30 -13.63
N VAL A 230 -15.18 1.99 -12.54
CA VAL A 230 -15.02 1.39 -11.22
C VAL A 230 -16.36 1.44 -10.50
N GLN A 231 -16.74 0.34 -9.86
CA GLN A 231 -17.97 0.26 -9.06
C GLN A 231 -17.67 -0.32 -7.69
N GLN A 232 -18.32 0.21 -6.66
CA GLN A 232 -18.22 -0.35 -5.31
C GLN A 232 -19.04 -1.64 -5.24
N GLU A 233 -18.38 -2.74 -4.91
CA GLU A 233 -19.00 -4.06 -4.79
C GLU A 233 -19.46 -4.38 -3.38
N SER A 234 -18.86 -3.77 -2.36
CA SER A 234 -19.28 -4.03 -0.99
C SER A 234 -18.91 -2.90 -0.04
N GLU A 235 -19.62 -2.93 1.08
CA GLU A 235 -19.27 -2.22 2.29
C GLU A 235 -19.42 -3.17 3.49
N VAL A 236 -18.38 -3.29 4.31
CA VAL A 236 -18.40 -4.14 5.50
C VAL A 236 -17.96 -3.32 6.70
N VAL A 237 -18.74 -3.39 7.76
CA VAL A 237 -18.44 -2.68 9.02
C VAL A 237 -17.77 -3.65 9.97
N TYR A 238 -16.67 -3.21 10.57
CA TYR A 238 -15.94 -3.94 11.60
C TYR A 238 -15.99 -3.20 12.93
N ALA A 239 -15.98 -3.96 14.02
CA ALA A 239 -15.80 -3.46 15.38
C ALA A 239 -14.84 -4.38 16.12
N GLY A 240 -13.69 -3.86 16.55
CA GLY A 240 -12.65 -4.61 17.25
C GLY A 240 -12.10 -5.77 16.43
N GLY A 241 -12.02 -5.63 15.10
CA GLY A 241 -11.56 -6.69 14.19
C GLY A 241 -12.61 -7.73 13.78
N ALA A 242 -13.82 -7.69 14.37
CA ALA A 242 -14.91 -8.57 13.97
C ALA A 242 -15.84 -7.87 12.97
N ALA A 243 -16.16 -8.53 11.86
CA ALA A 243 -17.17 -8.03 10.91
C ALA A 243 -18.55 -8.08 11.58
N VAL A 244 -19.27 -6.96 11.63
CA VAL A 244 -20.56 -6.83 12.34
C VAL A 244 -21.76 -6.74 11.41
N SER A 245 -21.63 -6.07 10.27
CA SER A 245 -22.68 -5.90 9.27
C SER A 245 -22.08 -5.48 7.93
N GLY A 246 -22.92 -5.38 6.89
CA GLY A 246 -22.47 -4.83 5.62
C GLY A 246 -23.52 -4.96 4.52
N TRP A 247 -23.10 -4.73 3.29
CA TRP A 247 -23.87 -5.02 2.08
C TRP A 247 -22.93 -5.41 0.94
N PHE A 248 -23.48 -6.14 -0.03
CA PHE A 248 -22.81 -6.52 -1.26
C PHE A 248 -23.67 -6.22 -2.49
N LYS A 249 -23.02 -5.85 -3.58
CA LYS A 249 -23.58 -5.67 -4.91
C LYS A 249 -22.96 -6.67 -5.88
N ARG A 250 -23.81 -7.34 -6.65
CA ARG A 250 -23.42 -8.22 -7.75
C ARG A 250 -23.71 -7.53 -9.07
N PHE A 251 -22.76 -7.61 -9.99
CA PHE A 251 -22.87 -6.96 -11.30
C PHE A 251 -22.75 -7.98 -12.43
N ASP A 252 -23.44 -7.73 -13.53
CA ASP A 252 -23.28 -8.51 -14.75
C ASP A 252 -21.92 -8.18 -15.39
N LYS A 253 -21.12 -9.22 -15.64
CA LYS A 253 -19.75 -9.05 -16.16
C LYS A 253 -19.70 -8.51 -17.58
N SER A 254 -20.77 -8.67 -18.36
CA SER A 254 -20.81 -8.32 -19.78
C SER A 254 -21.22 -6.88 -20.04
N ASP A 255 -22.09 -6.30 -19.22
CA ASP A 255 -22.61 -4.93 -19.41
C ASP A 255 -22.50 -4.05 -18.15
N GLY A 256 -22.13 -4.62 -17.00
CA GLY A 256 -21.92 -3.85 -15.78
C GLY A 256 -23.20 -3.35 -15.13
N SER A 257 -24.36 -3.92 -15.47
CA SER A 257 -25.62 -3.67 -14.78
C SER A 257 -25.63 -4.31 -13.39
N LEU A 258 -26.32 -3.66 -12.44
CA LEU A 258 -26.53 -4.23 -11.11
C LEU A 258 -27.53 -5.39 -11.24
N ILE A 259 -27.08 -6.59 -10.86
CA ILE A 259 -27.94 -7.78 -10.81
C ILE A 259 -28.70 -7.77 -9.49
N GLN A 260 -27.99 -7.56 -8.38
CA GLN A 260 -28.59 -7.63 -7.05
C GLN A 260 -27.75 -6.87 -6.02
N GLU A 261 -28.43 -6.29 -5.05
CA GLU A 261 -27.86 -5.77 -3.82
C GLU A 261 -28.49 -6.49 -2.63
N PHE A 262 -27.69 -6.86 -1.63
CA PHE A 262 -28.20 -7.51 -0.42
C PHE A 262 -27.40 -7.10 0.80
N LYS A 263 -28.10 -7.08 1.95
CA LYS A 263 -27.50 -6.79 3.25
C LYS A 263 -26.84 -8.03 3.82
N LEU A 264 -25.83 -7.80 4.65
CA LEU A 264 -25.20 -8.81 5.47
C LEU A 264 -25.57 -8.61 6.93
N THR A 265 -25.93 -9.70 7.58
CA THR A 265 -26.26 -9.74 9.01
C THR A 265 -25.47 -10.85 9.71
N GLN A 266 -25.40 -10.77 11.04
CA GLN A 266 -24.79 -11.82 11.84
C GLN A 266 -25.62 -13.09 11.77
N SER A 267 -25.00 -14.19 11.37
CA SER A 267 -25.65 -15.48 11.53
C SER A 267 -25.77 -15.82 13.03
N PRO A 268 -26.93 -16.25 13.53
CA PRO A 268 -27.09 -16.67 14.93
C PRO A 268 -26.26 -17.92 15.29
N LYS A 269 -25.65 -18.57 14.29
CA LYS A 269 -25.18 -19.96 14.32
C LYS A 269 -24.13 -20.44 15.33
N ARG A 270 -23.39 -19.69 16.15
CA ARG A 270 -22.10 -20.15 16.73
C ARG A 270 -21.08 -20.56 15.65
N GLU A 271 -19.80 -20.30 15.91
CA GLU A 271 -18.72 -20.79 15.06
C GLU A 271 -18.59 -22.29 15.33
N GLU A 272 -19.38 -23.10 14.64
CA GLU A 272 -19.07 -24.52 14.52
C GLU A 272 -17.92 -24.68 13.51
N ASP A 273 -16.99 -25.59 13.80
CA ASP A 273 -15.82 -25.85 12.97
C ASP A 273 -16.24 -26.14 11.52
N GLY A 274 -15.89 -25.25 10.59
CA GLY A 274 -16.09 -25.42 9.15
C GLY A 274 -17.23 -24.63 8.51
N PHE A 275 -17.95 -23.76 9.22
CA PHE A 275 -18.92 -22.87 8.60
C PHE A 275 -18.22 -21.76 7.77
N TYR A 276 -18.28 -21.86 6.44
CA TYR A 276 -17.83 -20.83 5.51
C TYR A 276 -19.02 -20.25 4.74
N SER A 277 -19.39 -19.01 5.03
CA SER A 277 -20.49 -18.33 4.35
C SER A 277 -20.10 -17.70 3.02
N GLY A 278 -18.79 -17.57 2.75
CA GLY A 278 -18.27 -16.78 1.63
C GLY A 278 -18.23 -15.27 1.90
N TYR A 279 -18.59 -14.83 3.11
CA TYR A 279 -18.54 -13.44 3.54
C TYR A 279 -17.64 -13.28 4.77
N PRO A 280 -17.16 -12.07 5.08
CA PRO A 280 -16.26 -11.87 6.21
C PRO A 280 -16.85 -12.29 7.56
N GLY A 281 -16.07 -13.04 8.33
CA GLY A 281 -16.46 -13.54 9.65
C GLY A 281 -17.71 -14.42 9.57
N ARG A 282 -18.70 -14.12 10.40
CA ARG A 282 -19.97 -14.87 10.48
C ARG A 282 -21.12 -14.20 9.73
N LEU A 283 -20.80 -13.24 8.89
CA LEU A 283 -21.80 -12.56 8.09
C LEU A 283 -22.41 -13.52 7.09
N VAL A 284 -23.72 -13.38 6.91
CA VAL A 284 -24.52 -14.08 5.91
C VAL A 284 -25.48 -13.07 5.29
N PRO A 285 -26.00 -13.33 4.08
CA PRO A 285 -27.02 -12.49 3.49
C PRO A 285 -28.28 -12.43 4.35
N ASP A 286 -29.06 -11.37 4.16
CA ASP A 286 -30.41 -11.23 4.70
C ASP A 286 -31.38 -10.86 3.57
N GLY A 287 -32.53 -11.54 3.54
CA GLY A 287 -33.52 -11.43 2.48
C GLY A 287 -33.33 -12.42 1.32
N LEU A 288 -33.95 -12.08 0.19
CA LEU A 288 -33.97 -12.92 -1.02
C LEU A 288 -32.66 -12.77 -1.81
N ILE A 289 -31.96 -13.87 -2.03
CA ILE A 289 -30.71 -13.94 -2.78
C ILE A 289 -30.93 -14.77 -4.03
N GLN A 290 -30.57 -14.22 -5.19
CA GLN A 290 -30.75 -14.91 -6.45
C GLN A 290 -29.39 -15.29 -7.04
N SER A 291 -29.28 -16.54 -7.46
CA SER A 291 -28.13 -17.05 -8.21
C SER A 291 -28.31 -16.70 -9.68
N TYR A 292 -27.26 -16.15 -10.29
CA TYR A 292 -27.27 -15.71 -11.68
C TYR A 292 -26.23 -16.47 -12.49
N ASP A 293 -26.69 -17.14 -13.53
CA ASP A 293 -25.84 -17.80 -14.51
C ASP A 293 -25.36 -16.76 -15.53
N HIS A 294 -24.08 -16.41 -15.47
CA HIS A 294 -23.48 -15.46 -16.41
C HIS A 294 -23.36 -15.99 -17.85
N GLN A 295 -23.32 -17.32 -18.05
CA GLN A 295 -23.25 -17.91 -19.38
C GLN A 295 -24.64 -17.94 -20.03
N ALA A 296 -25.65 -18.38 -19.27
CA ALA A 296 -27.04 -18.44 -19.74
C ALA A 296 -27.80 -17.11 -19.61
N ARG A 297 -27.20 -16.11 -18.96
CA ARG A 297 -27.78 -14.77 -18.68
C ARG A 297 -29.17 -14.83 -18.05
N ARG A 298 -29.35 -15.72 -17.08
CA ARG A 298 -30.63 -15.94 -16.39
C ARG A 298 -30.40 -16.30 -14.92
N PHE A 299 -31.40 -16.04 -14.09
CA PHE A 299 -31.40 -16.58 -12.73
C PHE A 299 -31.62 -18.09 -12.75
N ASN A 300 -30.86 -18.82 -11.93
CA ASN A 300 -30.87 -20.28 -11.88
C ASN A 300 -30.92 -20.85 -10.45
N GLY A 301 -31.23 -20.02 -9.47
CA GLY A 301 -31.36 -20.44 -8.08
C GLY A 301 -31.82 -19.29 -7.20
N GLU A 302 -32.36 -19.64 -6.04
CA GLU A 302 -32.81 -18.70 -5.04
C GLU A 302 -32.47 -19.23 -3.66
N GLU A 303 -32.08 -18.34 -2.77
CA GLU A 303 -32.01 -18.59 -1.33
C GLU A 303 -32.79 -17.49 -0.63
N LEU A 304 -33.60 -17.84 0.35
CA LEU A 304 -34.22 -16.87 1.24
C LEU A 304 -33.57 -16.97 2.61
N TRP A 305 -33.08 -15.83 3.07
CA TRP A 305 -32.51 -15.65 4.39
C TRP A 305 -33.43 -14.75 5.23
N VAL A 306 -33.65 -15.13 6.49
CA VAL A 306 -34.43 -14.36 7.45
C VAL A 306 -33.61 -14.25 8.73
N ASN A 307 -33.17 -13.03 9.07
CA ASN A 307 -32.36 -12.74 10.25
C ASN A 307 -31.10 -13.63 10.33
N GLY A 308 -30.45 -13.83 9.18
CA GLY A 308 -29.22 -14.62 9.09
C GLY A 308 -29.38 -16.14 9.18
N VAL A 309 -30.61 -16.64 9.02
CA VAL A 309 -30.93 -18.06 8.87
C VAL A 309 -31.46 -18.30 7.45
N LYS A 310 -30.86 -19.24 6.72
CA LYS A 310 -31.38 -19.67 5.42
C LYS A 310 -32.62 -20.53 5.68
N VAL A 311 -33.78 -20.05 5.25
CA VAL A 311 -35.08 -20.69 5.54
C VAL A 311 -35.60 -21.52 4.37
N LYS A 312 -35.19 -21.18 3.14
CA LYS A 312 -35.48 -21.97 1.95
C LYS A 312 -34.45 -21.70 0.86
N TYR A 313 -34.23 -22.67 -0.02
CA TYR A 313 -33.44 -22.47 -1.23
C TYR A 313 -33.84 -23.48 -2.29
N TYR A 314 -33.54 -23.16 -3.55
CA TYR A 314 -33.55 -24.15 -4.62
C TYR A 314 -32.36 -23.97 -5.55
N TYR A 315 -31.92 -25.08 -6.12
CA TYR A 315 -30.81 -25.12 -7.06
C TYR A 315 -30.99 -26.30 -8.03
N ASP A 316 -30.31 -26.22 -9.17
CA ASP A 316 -30.24 -27.27 -10.17
C ASP A 316 -28.95 -28.10 -9.94
N PRO A 317 -29.01 -29.23 -9.21
CA PRO A 317 -27.82 -30.03 -8.88
C PRO A 317 -27.10 -30.59 -10.11
N TYR A 318 -27.80 -30.79 -11.23
CA TYR A 318 -27.28 -31.49 -12.40
C TYR A 318 -27.12 -30.60 -13.63
N GLY A 319 -27.51 -29.33 -13.56
CA GLY A 319 -27.49 -28.40 -14.69
C GLY A 319 -28.47 -28.79 -15.82
N ASN A 320 -29.46 -29.64 -15.52
CA ASN A 320 -30.41 -30.18 -16.49
C ASN A 320 -31.80 -29.50 -16.42
N GLY A 321 -31.95 -28.49 -15.55
CA GLY A 321 -33.21 -27.79 -15.30
C GLY A 321 -34.13 -28.46 -14.28
N GLU A 322 -33.70 -29.54 -13.62
CA GLU A 322 -34.45 -30.18 -12.54
C GLU A 322 -34.01 -29.59 -11.19
N PHE A 323 -34.85 -28.72 -10.63
CA PHE A 323 -34.54 -28.03 -9.38
C PHE A 323 -34.97 -28.84 -8.15
N GLU A 324 -34.11 -28.87 -7.13
CA GLU A 324 -34.46 -29.36 -5.80
C GLU A 324 -34.90 -28.20 -4.90
N TYR A 325 -36.14 -28.25 -4.41
CA TYR A 325 -36.73 -27.23 -3.55
C TYR A 325 -36.60 -27.64 -2.09
N ASN A 326 -35.84 -26.86 -1.32
CA ASN A 326 -35.46 -27.18 0.04
C ASN A 326 -36.03 -26.13 1.01
N VAL A 327 -36.64 -26.59 2.10
CA VAL A 327 -37.11 -25.72 3.19
C VAL A 327 -36.49 -26.14 4.52
N LEU A 328 -36.26 -25.17 5.39
CA LEU A 328 -35.71 -25.41 6.72
C LEU A 328 -36.67 -26.28 7.53
N ASN A 329 -36.13 -27.37 8.06
CA ASN A 329 -36.86 -28.24 8.95
C ASN A 329 -36.92 -27.62 10.35
N ILE A 330 -38.03 -26.95 10.67
CA ILE A 330 -38.24 -26.32 11.98
C ILE A 330 -38.45 -27.33 13.13
N SER A 331 -38.65 -28.62 12.81
CA SER A 331 -38.84 -29.68 13.80
C SER A 331 -37.53 -30.32 14.25
N SER A 332 -36.43 -30.11 13.51
CA SER A 332 -35.12 -30.63 13.91
C SER A 332 -34.47 -29.74 14.96
N GLY A 333 -33.82 -30.37 15.95
CA GLY A 333 -33.01 -29.65 16.95
C GLY A 333 -31.68 -29.12 16.40
N TYR A 334 -31.43 -29.28 15.11
CA TYR A 334 -30.26 -28.83 14.36
C TYR A 334 -30.71 -28.32 12.99
N GLU A 335 -29.87 -27.59 12.28
CA GLU A 335 -30.20 -27.11 10.93
C GLU A 335 -30.21 -28.26 9.94
N SER A 336 -31.39 -28.56 9.43
CA SER A 336 -31.57 -29.54 8.35
C SER A 336 -32.62 -29.02 7.38
N TYR A 337 -32.56 -29.50 6.15
CA TYR A 337 -33.48 -29.12 5.10
C TYR A 337 -34.22 -30.34 4.60
N ILE A 338 -35.49 -30.17 4.29
CA ILE A 338 -36.31 -31.20 3.66
C ILE A 338 -36.61 -30.79 2.22
N VAL A 339 -36.51 -31.74 1.30
CA VAL A 339 -36.93 -31.57 -0.09
C VAL A 339 -38.45 -31.61 -0.13
N VAL A 340 -39.06 -30.62 -0.75
CA VAL A 340 -40.52 -30.45 -0.84
C VAL A 340 -40.95 -30.23 -2.29
N SER A 341 -42.25 -30.36 -2.54
CA SER A 341 -42.83 -29.97 -3.84
C SER A 341 -42.79 -28.45 -4.05
N VAL A 342 -42.98 -28.01 -5.30
CA VAL A 342 -43.05 -26.58 -5.65
C VAL A 342 -44.19 -25.87 -4.92
N ASP A 343 -45.35 -26.52 -4.80
CA ASP A 343 -46.52 -25.94 -4.12
C ASP A 343 -46.28 -25.77 -2.61
N GLU A 344 -45.63 -26.75 -1.98
CA GLU A 344 -45.20 -26.67 -0.57
C GLU A 344 -44.13 -25.60 -0.35
N TYR A 345 -43.13 -25.53 -1.25
CA TYR A 345 -42.07 -24.50 -1.22
C TYR A 345 -42.66 -23.08 -1.28
N ASN A 346 -43.63 -22.87 -2.18
CA ASN A 346 -44.30 -21.58 -2.33
C ASN A 346 -45.20 -21.22 -1.14
N SER A 347 -45.74 -22.22 -0.43
CA SER A 347 -46.66 -22.03 0.70
C SER A 347 -45.96 -21.96 2.07
N PHE A 348 -44.68 -22.31 2.15
CA PHE A 348 -43.93 -22.49 3.41
C PHE A 348 -43.93 -21.26 4.34
N MET A 349 -43.83 -20.04 3.80
CA MET A 349 -43.78 -18.83 4.63
C MET A 349 -45.11 -18.55 5.33
N ALA A 350 -46.22 -18.76 4.64
CA ALA A 350 -47.57 -18.55 5.19
C ALA A 350 -47.88 -19.55 6.31
N SER A 351 -47.35 -20.78 6.24
CA SER A 351 -47.60 -21.82 7.25
C SER A 351 -46.63 -21.76 8.44
N SER A 352 -45.46 -21.15 8.29
CA SER A 352 -44.41 -21.09 9.32
C SER A 352 -44.53 -19.88 10.26
N GLY A 353 -45.43 -18.93 9.99
CA GLY A 353 -45.60 -17.72 10.80
C GLY A 353 -44.40 -16.76 10.74
N LEU A 354 -43.47 -16.98 9.79
CA LEU A 354 -42.29 -16.15 9.54
C LEU A 354 -42.59 -14.93 8.65
N ASP A 355 -43.87 -14.57 8.48
CA ASP A 355 -44.40 -13.61 7.50
C ASP A 355 -44.04 -12.14 7.79
N SER A 356 -43.25 -11.85 8.83
CA SER A 356 -42.81 -10.49 9.14
C SER A 356 -41.44 -10.21 8.52
N ALA A 357 -41.46 -9.51 7.37
CA ALA A 357 -40.36 -8.76 6.73
C ALA A 357 -39.69 -9.32 5.45
N VAL A 358 -40.36 -10.16 4.66
CA VAL A 358 -39.78 -10.70 3.41
C VAL A 358 -40.52 -10.25 2.16
N VAL A 359 -40.27 -9.02 1.71
CA VAL A 359 -40.28 -8.67 0.27
C VAL A 359 -39.35 -7.46 0.09
N PRO A 360 -38.19 -7.56 -0.60
CA PRO A 360 -37.63 -6.40 -1.27
C PRO A 360 -38.59 -6.08 -2.42
N SER A 361 -39.27 -4.93 -2.34
CA SER A 361 -40.24 -4.48 -3.34
C SER A 361 -39.72 -4.69 -4.75
N ARG A 362 -40.46 -5.51 -5.52
CA ARG A 362 -40.45 -5.42 -6.98
C ARG A 362 -40.84 -3.98 -7.31
N VAL A 363 -39.97 -3.25 -7.99
CA VAL A 363 -40.30 -1.95 -8.58
C VAL A 363 -41.33 -2.23 -9.69
N GLU A 364 -42.60 -2.17 -9.35
CA GLU A 364 -43.64 -1.80 -10.29
C GLU A 364 -44.04 -0.36 -9.98
N ALA A 365 -43.86 0.48 -11.00
CA ALA A 365 -44.20 1.88 -10.95
C ALA A 365 -45.71 2.02 -10.74
N ASP A 366 -46.11 2.70 -9.68
CA ASP A 366 -47.42 3.33 -9.65
C ASP A 366 -47.35 4.75 -9.11
N LYS A 367 -48.02 5.64 -9.84
CA LYS A 367 -48.04 7.09 -9.64
C LYS A 367 -49.13 7.42 -8.61
N SER A 368 -48.75 8.05 -7.49
CA SER A 368 -49.64 9.02 -6.82
C SER A 368 -48.87 9.88 -5.82
N SER A 369 -49.36 11.10 -5.63
CA SER A 369 -48.66 12.30 -5.17
C SER A 369 -48.64 12.53 -3.64
N SER A 370 -47.50 13.10 -3.19
CA SER A 370 -47.21 13.86 -1.94
C SER A 370 -46.89 13.06 -0.66
N PRO A 371 -46.05 13.57 0.27
CA PRO A 371 -45.22 14.79 0.27
C PRO A 371 -43.77 14.50 -0.19
N VAL A 372 -43.04 15.53 -0.61
CA VAL A 372 -41.63 15.40 -1.05
C VAL A 372 -40.84 14.69 0.05
N SER A 373 -40.40 13.47 -0.22
CA SER A 373 -39.62 12.71 0.76
C SER A 373 -38.29 13.43 0.98
N ARG A 374 -37.68 13.26 2.15
CA ARG A 374 -36.39 13.90 2.45
C ARG A 374 -35.32 13.51 1.42
N GLU A 375 -35.43 12.33 0.81
CA GLU A 375 -34.57 11.94 -0.32
C GLU A 375 -34.84 12.79 -1.57
N GLN A 376 -36.11 13.03 -1.94
CA GLN A 376 -36.46 13.84 -3.11
C GLN A 376 -35.98 15.30 -2.96
N CYS A 377 -36.07 15.87 -1.76
CA CYS A 377 -35.53 17.20 -1.49
C CYS A 377 -34.00 17.26 -1.66
N LEU A 378 -33.29 16.25 -1.16
CA LEU A 378 -31.82 16.17 -1.28
C LEU A 378 -31.39 15.99 -2.73
N ASP A 379 -32.11 15.18 -3.51
CA ASP A 379 -31.88 14.97 -4.93
C ASP A 379 -32.07 16.25 -5.76
N GLU A 380 -33.04 17.11 -5.40
CA GLU A 380 -33.22 18.41 -6.05
C GLU A 380 -32.02 19.34 -5.78
N TRP A 381 -31.51 19.41 -4.55
CA TRP A 381 -30.32 20.20 -4.22
C TRP A 381 -29.07 19.71 -4.99
N ILE A 382 -28.89 18.38 -5.06
CA ILE A 382 -27.83 17.75 -5.84
C ILE A 382 -27.97 18.09 -7.34
N SER A 383 -29.19 18.06 -7.87
CA SER A 383 -29.47 18.35 -9.28
C SER A 383 -29.18 19.80 -9.63
N VAL A 384 -29.62 20.76 -8.81
CA VAL A 384 -29.35 22.18 -9.01
C VAL A 384 -27.84 22.46 -8.94
N TYR A 385 -27.15 21.91 -7.93
CA TYR A 385 -25.71 22.08 -7.80
C TYR A 385 -24.94 21.55 -9.03
N ARG A 386 -25.30 20.37 -9.53
CA ARG A 386 -24.68 19.78 -10.74
C ARG A 386 -25.02 20.55 -12.02
N LYS A 387 -26.20 21.16 -12.10
CA LYS A 387 -26.56 22.03 -13.21
C LYS A 387 -25.72 23.32 -13.24
N GLU A 388 -25.33 23.83 -12.09
CA GLU A 388 -24.52 25.04 -11.97
C GLU A 388 -23.01 24.77 -12.08
N MET A 389 -22.53 23.66 -11.50
CA MET A 389 -21.11 23.36 -11.36
C MET A 389 -20.60 22.31 -12.36
N GLY A 390 -21.50 21.70 -13.14
CA GLY A 390 -21.23 20.62 -14.09
C GLY A 390 -21.62 19.25 -13.57
N ASP A 391 -22.05 18.35 -14.48
CA ASP A 391 -22.61 17.03 -14.13
C ASP A 391 -21.63 16.14 -13.32
N ASP A 392 -20.33 16.36 -13.47
CA ASP A 392 -19.25 15.64 -12.79
C ASP A 392 -18.72 16.35 -11.53
N ALA A 393 -19.39 17.41 -11.05
CA ALA A 393 -18.96 18.13 -9.85
C ALA A 393 -18.97 17.22 -8.61
N MET A 394 -17.81 17.11 -7.94
CA MET A 394 -17.70 16.39 -6.68
C MET A 394 -18.52 17.10 -5.59
N ILE A 395 -19.32 16.32 -4.87
CA ILE A 395 -20.12 16.77 -3.72
C ILE A 395 -19.52 16.09 -2.49
N VAL A 396 -19.03 16.91 -1.56
CA VAL A 396 -18.41 16.41 -0.32
C VAL A 396 -19.47 16.15 0.75
N SER A 397 -19.17 15.28 1.71
CA SER A 397 -20.12 14.85 2.75
C SER A 397 -20.67 16.01 3.60
N GLU A 398 -19.92 17.09 3.74
CA GLU A 398 -20.33 18.30 4.46
C GLU A 398 -21.49 19.02 3.74
N GLN A 399 -21.45 19.11 2.41
CA GLN A 399 -22.54 19.70 1.61
C GLN A 399 -23.79 18.83 1.64
N ILE A 400 -23.64 17.50 1.61
CA ILE A 400 -24.77 16.56 1.72
C ILE A 400 -25.44 16.69 3.10
N SER A 401 -24.63 16.86 4.15
CA SER A 401 -25.14 17.02 5.52
C SER A 401 -25.91 18.34 5.67
N GLU A 402 -25.38 19.43 5.11
CA GLU A 402 -26.02 20.75 5.11
C GLU A 402 -27.36 20.74 4.35
N TRP A 403 -27.41 20.15 3.15
CA TRP A 403 -28.67 20.05 2.40
C TRP A 403 -29.68 19.12 3.09
N SER A 404 -29.21 18.07 3.76
CA SER A 404 -30.07 17.20 4.57
C SER A 404 -30.72 17.96 5.73
N GLU A 405 -29.98 18.87 6.38
CA GLU A 405 -30.52 19.77 7.41
C GLU A 405 -31.54 20.76 6.82
N TRP A 406 -31.26 21.36 5.65
CA TRP A 406 -32.19 22.25 4.97
C TRP A 406 -33.51 21.56 4.59
N CYS A 407 -33.43 20.32 4.12
CA CYS A 407 -34.60 19.49 3.88
C CYS A 407 -35.34 19.15 5.18
N GLY A 408 -34.63 19.01 6.31
CA GLY A 408 -35.23 18.88 7.64
C GLY A 408 -35.99 20.14 8.10
N GLU A 409 -35.57 21.32 7.64
CA GLU A 409 -36.23 22.61 7.85
C GLU A 409 -37.32 22.92 6.81
N GLY A 410 -37.53 22.05 5.82
CA GLY A 410 -38.52 22.23 4.75
C GLY A 410 -38.11 23.21 3.66
N LYS A 411 -36.82 23.53 3.54
CA LYS A 411 -36.27 24.34 2.44
C LYS A 411 -36.09 23.50 1.18
N LEU A 412 -36.37 24.09 0.03
CA LEU A 412 -36.18 23.52 -1.31
C LEU A 412 -35.26 24.45 -2.13
N PRO A 413 -34.50 23.90 -3.10
CA PRO A 413 -33.53 24.65 -3.91
C PRO A 413 -34.14 25.68 -4.87
#